data_AF-A0AAJ6YUK6-F1
#
_entry.id   AF-A0AAJ6YUK6-F1
#
_cell.length_a   1.000
_cell.length_b   1.000
_cell.length_c   1.000
_cell.angle_alpha   90.00
_cell.angle_beta   90.00
_cell.angle_gamma   90.00
#
_symmetry.space_group_name_H-M   'P 1'
#
loop_
_entity.id
_entity.type
_entity.pdbx_description
1 polymer ?
#
loop_
_entity_poly.entity_id
_entity_poly.type
_entity_poly.pdbx_seq_one_letter_code
_entity_poly.pdbx_strand_id
1 'polypeptide(L)'
;MAGLTITLVAICLVIAAAEDKRAYTTKYDDVDIDAVIGNERLLTNYVGCLLDLKPCTPDAAELKANLPDALATNCSGCSEAQRRMSEKLTYYLIDHRPEDWALLELRYDPTGAYRERYLSAENKDKGEGKDVDDDKTTTTTTTTTTTTTTTTTTTTT
;
A
#
# COMPACT_ATOMS: atom_id res chain seq x y z
N MET A 1 20.53 21.84 -47.02
CA MET A 1 20.91 21.41 -45.65
C MET A 1 19.72 21.37 -44.68
N ALA A 2 18.74 22.28 -44.73
CA ALA A 2 17.59 22.29 -43.81
C ALA A 2 16.67 21.05 -43.81
N GLY A 3 16.61 20.27 -44.90
CA GLY A 3 15.77 19.06 -44.96
C GLY A 3 16.24 17.94 -44.02
N LEU A 4 17.56 17.76 -43.87
CA LEU A 4 18.16 16.70 -43.03
C LEU A 4 17.92 16.95 -41.53
N THR A 5 17.90 18.22 -41.11
CA THR A 5 17.62 18.61 -39.73
C THR A 5 16.15 18.41 -39.36
N ILE A 6 15.22 18.62 -40.29
CA ILE A 6 13.78 18.42 -40.04
C ILE A 6 13.46 16.92 -39.90
N THR A 7 14.04 16.06 -40.75
CA THR A 7 13.83 14.60 -40.64
C THR A 7 14.46 14.01 -39.38
N LEU A 8 15.66 14.45 -38.98
CA LEU A 8 16.27 14.00 -37.72
C LEU A 8 15.45 14.38 -36.49
N VAL A 9 14.94 15.61 -36.42
CA VAL A 9 14.09 16.05 -35.29
C VAL A 9 12.77 15.28 -35.25
N ALA A 10 12.14 15.01 -36.41
CA ALA A 10 10.92 14.22 -36.48
C ALA A 10 11.13 12.76 -36.02
N ILE A 11 12.26 12.14 -36.38
CA ILE A 11 12.60 10.77 -35.98
C ILE A 11 12.83 10.68 -34.46
N CYS A 12 13.53 11.66 -33.86
CA CYS A 12 13.71 11.71 -32.40
C CYS A 12 12.38 11.85 -31.63
N LEU A 13 11.40 12.57 -32.19
CA LEU A 13 10.10 12.81 -31.54
C LEU A 13 9.18 11.59 -31.53
N VAL A 14 9.31 10.66 -32.50
CA VAL A 14 8.51 9.43 -32.56
C VAL A 14 8.99 8.36 -31.57
N ILE A 15 10.27 8.38 -31.19
CA ILE A 15 10.85 7.40 -30.24
C ILE A 15 10.36 7.63 -28.80
N ALA A 16 9.84 8.82 -28.48
CA ALA A 16 9.37 9.19 -27.13
C ALA A 16 7.99 8.62 -26.74
N ALA A 17 7.37 7.77 -27.57
CA ALA A 17 5.94 7.43 -27.45
C ALA A 17 5.64 5.91 -27.50
N ALA A 18 6.33 5.11 -26.68
CA ALA A 18 5.86 3.79 -26.23
C ALA A 18 6.77 3.21 -25.13
N GLU A 19 6.73 3.77 -23.91
CA GLU A 19 7.09 2.97 -22.74
C GLU A 19 5.95 1.97 -22.48
N ASP A 20 6.07 0.77 -23.08
CA ASP A 20 5.25 -0.38 -22.70
C ASP A 20 5.48 -0.66 -21.20
N LYS A 21 4.59 -0.13 -20.36
CA LYS A 21 4.58 -0.39 -18.92
C LYS A 21 4.33 -1.89 -18.73
N ARG A 22 5.42 -2.64 -18.58
CA ARG A 22 5.38 -4.07 -18.31
C ARG A 22 4.76 -4.29 -16.93
N ALA A 23 3.46 -4.55 -16.93
CA ALA A 23 2.76 -4.99 -15.73
C ALA A 23 3.43 -6.25 -15.19
N TYR A 24 3.58 -6.32 -13.87
CA TYR A 24 4.07 -7.52 -13.21
C TYR A 24 3.01 -8.63 -13.30
N THR A 25 3.42 -9.89 -13.16
CA THR A 25 2.48 -11.01 -13.23
C THR A 25 1.46 -10.94 -12.09
N THR A 26 0.17 -11.08 -12.42
CA THR A 26 -0.92 -11.09 -11.43
C THR A 26 -1.15 -12.48 -10.81
N LYS A 27 -0.29 -13.46 -11.14
CA LYS A 27 -0.39 -14.87 -10.69
C LYS A 27 -0.46 -15.03 -9.16
N TYR A 28 0.08 -14.07 -8.41
CA TYR A 28 0.17 -14.11 -6.95
C TYR A 28 -0.66 -13.01 -6.27
N ASP A 29 -1.61 -12.40 -6.99
CA ASP A 29 -2.46 -11.33 -6.47
C ASP A 29 -3.48 -11.83 -5.43
N ASP A 30 -3.77 -13.13 -5.44
CA ASP A 30 -4.65 -13.82 -4.48
C ASP A 30 -3.91 -14.31 -3.20
N VAL A 31 -2.67 -13.88 -2.96
CA VAL A 31 -1.93 -14.23 -1.73
C VAL A 31 -2.59 -13.55 -0.52
N ASP A 32 -2.96 -14.34 0.48
CA ASP A 32 -3.48 -13.84 1.76
C ASP A 32 -2.36 -13.15 2.56
N ILE A 33 -2.29 -11.82 2.44
CA ILE A 33 -1.31 -10.99 3.14
C ILE A 33 -1.49 -11.02 4.67
N ASP A 34 -2.72 -11.21 5.18
CA ASP A 34 -2.97 -11.35 6.62
C ASP A 34 -2.38 -12.64 7.17
N ALA A 35 -2.54 -13.75 6.43
CA ALA A 35 -1.90 -15.02 6.78
C ALA A 35 -0.36 -14.96 6.70
N VAL A 36 0.21 -14.12 5.83
CA VAL A 36 1.66 -13.89 5.76
C VAL A 36 2.16 -13.09 6.96
N ILE A 37 1.61 -11.91 7.23
CA ILE A 37 2.10 -11.04 8.33
C ILE A 37 1.78 -11.61 9.72
N GLY A 38 0.64 -12.29 9.87
CA GLY A 38 0.23 -12.96 11.09
C GLY A 38 0.99 -14.26 11.41
N ASN A 39 1.86 -14.73 10.52
CA ASN A 39 2.66 -15.95 10.72
C ASN A 39 4.16 -15.61 10.72
N GLU A 40 4.72 -15.44 11.93
CA GLU A 40 6.13 -15.08 12.12
C GLU A 40 7.11 -15.96 11.32
N ARG A 41 6.90 -17.28 11.30
CA ARG A 41 7.77 -18.21 10.56
C ARG A 41 7.71 -17.96 9.06
N LEU A 42 6.52 -17.65 8.54
CA LEU A 42 6.30 -17.36 7.13
C LEU A 42 6.89 -16.00 6.76
N LEU A 43 6.55 -14.93 7.48
CA LEU A 43 7.12 -13.58 7.27
C LEU A 43 8.65 -13.57 7.34
N THR A 44 9.24 -14.23 8.35
CA THR A 44 10.71 -14.35 8.50
C THR A 44 11.35 -15.19 7.37
N ASN A 45 10.58 -15.95 6.59
CA ASN A 45 11.05 -16.60 5.37
C ASN A 45 10.98 -15.66 4.16
N TYR A 46 9.94 -14.83 4.01
CA TYR A 46 9.89 -13.79 2.98
C TYR A 46 11.02 -12.76 3.17
N VAL A 47 11.16 -12.18 4.37
CA VAL A 47 12.26 -11.25 4.70
C VAL A 47 13.62 -11.90 4.43
N GLY A 48 13.83 -13.13 4.90
CA GLY A 48 15.06 -13.87 4.65
C GLY A 48 15.34 -14.13 3.16
N CYS A 49 14.31 -14.39 2.35
CA CYS A 49 14.43 -14.49 0.90
C CYS A 49 14.88 -13.16 0.28
N LEU A 50 14.21 -12.05 0.61
CA LEU A 50 14.54 -10.72 0.11
C LEU A 50 16.00 -10.34 0.45
N LEU A 51 16.49 -10.71 1.64
CA LEU A 51 17.84 -10.44 2.12
C LEU A 51 18.94 -11.43 1.64
N ASP A 52 18.63 -12.43 0.78
CA ASP A 52 19.54 -13.56 0.41
C ASP A 52 19.93 -14.51 1.56
N LEU A 53 19.25 -14.44 2.70
CA LEU A 53 19.52 -15.28 3.87
C LEU A 53 18.80 -16.64 3.84
N LYS A 54 17.77 -16.78 3.00
CA LYS A 54 16.96 -18.00 2.87
C LYS A 54 16.54 -18.26 1.41
N PRO A 55 16.21 -19.52 1.05
CA PRO A 55 15.56 -19.83 -0.22
C PRO A 55 14.21 -19.10 -0.36
N CYS A 56 13.91 -18.66 -1.58
CA CYS A 56 12.63 -18.03 -1.90
C CYS A 56 11.58 -19.06 -2.31
N THR A 57 10.33 -18.83 -1.89
CA THR A 57 9.16 -19.42 -2.56
C THR A 57 8.95 -18.74 -3.94
N PRO A 58 8.19 -19.35 -4.88
CA PRO A 58 8.04 -18.81 -6.24
C PRO A 58 7.45 -17.40 -6.32
N ASP A 59 6.61 -17.03 -5.36
CA ASP A 59 5.99 -15.71 -5.22
C ASP A 59 6.94 -14.70 -4.53
N ALA A 60 7.67 -15.13 -3.50
CA ALA A 60 8.72 -14.31 -2.87
C ALA A 60 9.86 -14.00 -3.86
N ALA A 61 10.19 -14.94 -4.75
CA ALA A 61 11.16 -14.75 -5.81
C ALA A 61 10.69 -13.73 -6.87
N GLU A 62 9.41 -13.77 -7.24
CA GLU A 62 8.79 -12.80 -8.15
C GLU A 62 8.79 -11.39 -7.52
N LEU A 63 8.36 -11.27 -6.26
CA LEU A 63 8.46 -10.01 -5.51
C LEU A 63 9.89 -9.50 -5.49
N LYS A 64 10.85 -10.35 -5.13
CA LYS A 64 12.28 -10.00 -5.02
C LYS A 64 12.87 -9.48 -6.34
N ALA A 65 12.48 -10.08 -7.47
CA ALA A 65 12.95 -9.69 -8.79
C ALA A 65 12.40 -8.33 -9.22
N ASN A 66 11.13 -8.04 -8.93
CA ASN A 66 10.46 -6.81 -9.33
C ASN A 66 10.66 -5.65 -8.33
N LEU A 67 11.01 -5.93 -7.06
CA LEU A 67 11.07 -4.91 -5.99
C LEU A 67 11.97 -3.69 -6.31
N PRO A 68 13.18 -3.82 -6.91
CA PRO A 68 13.99 -2.66 -7.26
C PRO A 68 13.32 -1.74 -8.30
N ASP A 69 12.65 -2.32 -9.30
CA ASP A 69 11.92 -1.57 -10.34
C ASP A 69 10.63 -0.96 -9.77
N ALA A 70 9.94 -1.68 -8.89
CA ALA A 70 8.77 -1.18 -8.19
C ALA A 70 9.11 0.03 -7.32
N LEU A 71 10.25 0.04 -6.62
CA LEU A 71 10.67 1.22 -5.84
C LEU A 71 11.11 2.38 -6.74
N ALA A 72 11.89 2.10 -7.79
CA ALA A 72 12.37 3.12 -8.72
C ALA A 72 11.25 3.81 -9.51
N THR A 73 10.20 3.07 -9.88
CA THR A 73 9.08 3.57 -10.70
C THR A 73 7.81 3.92 -9.92
N ASN A 74 7.86 3.90 -8.58
CA ASN A 74 6.69 4.08 -7.70
C ASN A 74 5.53 3.10 -8.03
N CYS A 75 5.89 1.83 -8.09
CA CYS A 75 5.05 0.67 -8.36
C CYS A 75 4.37 0.74 -9.74
N SER A 76 4.99 1.34 -10.77
CA SER A 76 4.29 1.65 -12.04
C SER A 76 3.72 0.42 -12.76
N GLY A 77 4.37 -0.74 -12.66
CA GLY A 77 3.91 -2.04 -13.17
C GLY A 77 3.02 -2.83 -12.21
N CYS A 78 2.76 -2.33 -11.00
CA CYS A 78 1.99 -3.05 -9.98
C CYS A 78 0.48 -3.05 -10.24
N SER A 79 -0.15 -4.21 -10.07
CA SER A 79 -1.61 -4.32 -9.96
C SER A 79 -2.14 -3.62 -8.71
N GLU A 80 -3.45 -3.40 -8.63
CA GLU A 80 -4.06 -2.86 -7.41
C GLU A 80 -3.89 -3.78 -6.19
N ALA A 81 -3.96 -5.10 -6.39
CA ALA A 81 -3.76 -6.06 -5.31
C ALA A 81 -2.33 -5.96 -4.76
N GLN A 82 -1.34 -5.91 -5.65
CA GLN A 82 0.07 -5.74 -5.28
C GLN A 82 0.33 -4.42 -4.54
N ARG A 83 -0.30 -3.31 -4.95
CA ARG A 83 -0.24 -2.03 -4.22
C ARG A 83 -0.81 -2.17 -2.81
N ARG A 84 -2.04 -2.69 -2.66
CA ARG A 84 -2.69 -2.89 -1.35
C ARG A 84 -1.88 -3.83 -0.43
N MET A 85 -1.36 -4.92 -0.97
CA MET A 85 -0.52 -5.87 -0.21
C MET A 85 0.82 -5.25 0.19
N SER A 86 1.49 -4.52 -0.70
CA SER A 86 2.80 -3.90 -0.42
C SER A 86 2.70 -2.79 0.62
N GLU A 87 1.64 -1.97 0.58
CA GLU A 87 1.35 -0.97 1.62
C GLU A 87 1.18 -1.63 2.99
N LYS A 88 0.26 -2.60 3.09
CA LYS A 88 -0.04 -3.33 4.32
C LYS A 88 1.18 -4.09 4.88
N LEU A 89 1.94 -4.76 4.02
CA LEU A 89 3.19 -5.44 4.40
C LEU A 89 4.21 -4.44 4.95
N THR A 90 4.38 -3.31 4.28
CA THR A 90 5.37 -2.31 4.66
C THR A 90 5.03 -1.65 5.98
N TYR A 91 3.77 -1.27 6.19
CA TYR A 91 3.33 -0.64 7.45
C TYR A 91 3.55 -1.61 8.62
N TYR A 92 3.18 -2.89 8.44
CA TYR A 92 3.45 -3.93 9.43
C TYR A 92 4.95 -4.12 9.72
N LEU A 93 5.81 -4.08 8.69
CA LEU A 93 7.25 -4.19 8.87
C LEU A 93 7.85 -2.98 9.62
N ILE A 94 7.42 -1.76 9.29
CA ILE A 94 7.90 -0.54 9.96
C ILE A 94 7.49 -0.53 11.44
N ASP A 95 6.23 -0.85 11.74
CA ASP A 95 5.66 -0.70 13.08
C ASP A 95 5.98 -1.90 14.01
N HIS A 96 6.08 -3.12 13.47
CA HIS A 96 6.21 -4.35 14.25
C HIS A 96 7.50 -5.14 14.01
N ARG A 97 8.28 -4.84 12.96
CA ARG A 97 9.54 -5.53 12.62
C ARG A 97 10.65 -4.53 12.24
N PRO A 98 10.94 -3.49 13.05
CA PRO A 98 11.82 -2.39 12.65
C PRO A 98 13.25 -2.82 12.31
N GLU A 99 13.76 -3.91 12.90
CA GLU A 99 15.07 -4.49 12.56
C GLU A 99 15.07 -5.11 11.15
N ASP A 100 14.04 -5.90 10.81
CA ASP A 100 13.86 -6.45 9.46
C ASP A 100 13.66 -5.32 8.44
N TRP A 101 12.87 -4.29 8.79
CA TRP A 101 12.68 -3.11 7.95
C TRP A 101 14.01 -2.40 7.65
N ALA A 102 14.81 -2.11 8.67
CA ALA A 102 16.09 -1.41 8.49
C ALA A 102 17.06 -2.17 7.56
N LEU A 103 17.07 -3.51 7.62
CA LEU A 103 17.86 -4.35 6.71
C LEU A 103 17.33 -4.33 5.27
N LEU A 104 16.01 -4.32 5.09
CA LEU A 104 15.37 -4.23 3.77
C LEU A 104 15.54 -2.84 3.15
N GLU A 105 15.35 -1.78 3.94
CA GLU A 105 15.55 -0.38 3.55
C GLU A 105 16.99 -0.16 3.08
N LEU A 106 18.00 -0.54 3.89
CA LEU A 106 19.42 -0.45 3.50
C LEU A 106 19.73 -1.17 2.18
N ARG A 107 19.01 -2.25 1.87
CA ARG A 107 19.22 -3.07 0.67
C ARG A 107 18.50 -2.54 -0.57
N TYR A 108 17.31 -1.98 -0.42
CA TYR A 108 16.39 -1.68 -1.53
C TYR A 108 16.05 -0.20 -1.69
N ASP A 109 16.08 0.58 -0.61
CA ASP A 109 15.91 2.04 -0.61
C ASP A 109 16.95 2.70 0.33
N PRO A 110 18.23 2.74 -0.06
CA PRO A 110 19.28 3.39 0.73
C PRO A 110 19.11 4.90 0.85
N THR A 111 18.09 5.49 0.21
CA THR A 111 17.71 6.91 0.38
C THR A 111 16.68 7.12 1.47
N GLY A 112 15.99 6.07 1.93
CA GLY A 112 14.88 6.17 2.90
C GLY A 112 13.63 6.87 2.34
N ALA A 113 13.57 7.14 1.03
CA ALA A 113 12.53 7.95 0.40
C ALA A 113 11.12 7.34 0.56
N TYR A 114 11.01 6.01 0.65
CA TYR A 114 9.76 5.34 0.99
C TYR A 114 9.33 5.67 2.42
N ARG A 115 10.23 5.55 3.39
CA ARG A 115 9.93 5.80 4.81
C ARG A 115 9.57 7.25 5.08
N GLU A 116 10.20 8.19 4.38
CA GLU A 116 9.78 9.60 4.41
C GLU A 116 8.35 9.80 3.87
N ARG A 117 7.99 9.12 2.79
CA ARG A 117 6.62 9.14 2.24
C ARG A 117 5.60 8.51 3.21
N TYR A 118 5.93 7.38 3.83
CA TYR A 118 5.10 6.73 4.85
C TYR A 118 4.79 7.66 6.02
N LEU A 119 5.83 8.20 6.67
CA LEU A 119 5.67 9.12 7.79
C LEU A 119 4.90 10.39 7.37
N SER A 120 5.07 10.85 6.13
CA SER A 120 4.31 12.00 5.59
C SER A 120 2.83 11.70 5.33
N ALA A 121 2.44 10.44 5.14
CA ALA A 121 1.04 10.02 5.03
C ALA A 121 0.41 9.80 6.40
N GLU A 122 1.11 9.09 7.30
CA GLU A 122 0.66 8.82 8.68
C GLU A 122 0.42 10.12 9.47
N ASN A 123 1.28 11.13 9.32
CA ASN A 123 1.10 12.43 9.96
C ASN A 123 -0.06 13.26 9.39
N LYS A 124 -0.55 12.96 8.17
CA LYS A 124 -1.74 13.61 7.60
C LYS A 124 -3.02 12.96 8.13
N ASP A 125 -3.07 11.64 8.18
CA ASP A 125 -4.19 10.89 8.78
C ASP A 125 -4.43 11.29 10.25
N LYS A 126 -3.34 11.46 11.02
CA LYS A 126 -3.39 11.99 12.40
C LYS A 126 -3.70 13.50 12.49
N GLY A 127 -3.61 14.23 11.38
CA GLY A 127 -3.92 15.66 11.29
C GLY A 127 -5.35 15.96 10.84
N GLU A 128 -5.98 15.07 10.08
CA GLU A 128 -7.33 15.19 9.53
C GLU A 128 -8.40 14.71 10.55
N GLY A 129 -8.27 15.20 11.78
CA GLY A 129 -8.93 14.66 12.98
C GLY A 129 -9.32 15.71 14.03
N LYS A 130 -9.78 16.88 13.59
CA LYS A 130 -10.57 17.88 14.33
C LYS A 130 -11.32 18.76 13.34
N ASP A 131 -12.39 19.39 13.82
CA ASP A 131 -13.29 20.28 13.08
C ASP A 131 -14.34 19.57 12.20
N VAL A 132 -15.15 18.73 12.86
CA VAL A 132 -16.60 18.71 12.58
C VAL A 132 -17.26 19.57 13.66
N ASP A 133 -17.53 20.84 13.33
CA ASP A 133 -18.15 21.80 14.22
C ASP A 133 -19.58 21.40 14.64
N ASP A 134 -19.89 21.65 15.90
CA ASP A 134 -21.21 21.48 16.50
C ASP A 134 -21.88 22.87 16.66
N ASP A 135 -22.55 23.37 15.61
CA ASP A 135 -23.48 24.51 15.74
C ASP A 135 -24.73 24.39 14.82
N LYS A 136 -25.74 23.73 15.37
CA LYS A 136 -27.07 24.32 15.65
C LYS A 136 -27.88 25.03 14.53
N THR A 137 -28.97 24.35 14.15
CA THR A 137 -30.35 24.89 13.94
C THR A 137 -30.69 25.65 12.65
N THR A 138 -31.67 25.11 11.89
CA THR A 138 -33.03 25.71 11.71
C THR A 138 -33.98 24.77 10.95
N THR A 139 -34.83 24.08 11.71
CA THR A 139 -36.30 24.00 11.57
C THR A 139 -36.95 23.44 10.28
N THR A 140 -37.63 22.27 10.41
CA THR A 140 -38.96 21.88 9.84
C THR A 140 -39.13 20.34 9.83
N THR A 141 -40.22 19.69 10.27
CA THR A 141 -41.24 20.03 11.29
C THR A 141 -41.98 18.75 11.80
N THR A 142 -42.70 18.86 12.92
CA THR A 142 -43.83 18.06 13.50
C THR A 142 -44.17 16.67 12.88
N THR A 143 -44.29 15.56 13.64
CA THR A 143 -45.44 15.33 14.58
C THR A 143 -45.20 14.25 15.66
N THR A 144 -45.50 14.62 16.90
CA THR A 144 -46.10 13.88 18.07
C THR A 144 -46.43 12.38 17.89
N THR A 145 -46.10 11.46 18.83
CA THR A 145 -46.96 11.04 19.99
C THR A 145 -46.23 9.89 20.76
N THR A 146 -45.74 10.04 22.01
CA THR A 146 -46.41 9.85 23.34
C THR A 146 -46.58 8.39 23.84
N THR A 147 -45.78 8.01 24.86
CA THR A 147 -46.03 7.03 25.97
C THR A 147 -46.24 5.52 25.61
N THR A 148 -45.58 4.53 26.24
CA THR A 148 -45.85 4.05 27.63
C THR A 148 -44.85 2.97 28.09
N THR A 149 -44.57 2.96 29.40
CA THR A 149 -43.86 1.93 30.21
C THR A 149 -44.45 0.51 30.12
N THR A 150 -43.67 -0.55 30.37
CA THR A 150 -44.03 -1.67 31.30
C THR A 150 -42.86 -2.66 31.51
N THR A 151 -42.57 -2.96 32.77
CA THR A 151 -41.65 -3.97 33.31
C THR A 151 -42.22 -5.39 33.22
N THR A 152 -41.41 -6.45 33.06
CA THR A 152 -41.66 -7.76 33.72
C THR A 152 -40.38 -8.57 33.88
N THR A 153 -40.15 -9.06 35.10
CA THR A 153 -39.09 -10.00 35.52
C THR A 153 -39.61 -11.43 35.43
N THR A 154 -38.79 -12.44 35.08
CA THR A 154 -39.02 -13.82 35.53
C THR A 154 -37.73 -14.63 35.65
N THR A 155 -37.58 -15.34 36.77
CA THR A 155 -36.49 -16.28 37.10
C THR A 155 -37.10 -17.64 37.43
N THR A 156 -36.72 -18.71 36.72
CA THR A 156 -36.79 -20.15 37.10
C THR A 156 -36.16 -20.96 35.95
N THR A 157 -35.50 -22.11 36.13
CA THR A 157 -35.29 -22.98 37.31
C THR A 157 -33.85 -23.49 37.30
#